data_AF-A0A6N2DS80-F1
#
_entry.id   AF-A0A6N2DS80-F1
#
_cell.length_a   1.000
_cell.length_b   1.000
_cell.length_c   1.000
_cell.angle_alpha   90.00
_cell.angle_beta   90.00
_cell.angle_gamma   90.00
#
_symmetry.space_group_name_H-M   'P 1'
#
loop_
_entity.id
_entity.type
_entity.pdbx_description
1 polymer ?
#
loop_
_entity_poly.entity_id
_entity_poly.type
_entity_poly.pdbx_seq_one_letter_code
_entity_poly.pdbx_strand_id
1 'polypeptide(L)'
;MALMAEFTFFVDADLYAMNGGELAAEEADLHEAGVVSVDIPTGYGADLGERIPVRVNGTPQGIRFYARLLGVRDPMQLEELERVLR
;
A
#
# COMPACT_ATOMS: atom_id res chain seq x y z
N MET A 1 10.49 15.69 -13.83
CA MET A 1 9.74 14.42 -13.86
C MET A 1 9.49 14.03 -12.42
N ALA A 2 8.24 13.76 -12.04
CA ALA A 2 7.98 13.17 -10.73
C ALA A 2 8.64 11.78 -10.69
N LEU A 3 9.38 11.48 -9.62
CA LEU A 3 9.93 10.15 -9.42
C LEU A 3 8.75 9.19 -9.21
N MET A 4 8.65 8.15 -10.04
CA MET A 4 7.69 7.06 -9.85
C MET A 4 8.39 5.94 -9.08
N ALA A 5 7.72 5.40 -8.07
CA ALA A 5 8.19 4.30 -7.25
C ALA A 5 7.10 3.23 -7.14
N GLU A 6 7.52 2.06 -6.67
CA GLU A 6 6.64 0.93 -6.35
C GLU A 6 6.98 0.45 -4.93
N PHE A 7 5.96 0.12 -4.13
CA PHE A 7 6.15 -0.55 -2.85
C PHE A 7 5.05 -1.60 -2.62
N THR A 8 5.41 -2.74 -2.02
CA THR A 8 4.43 -3.77 -1.64
C THR A 8 4.29 -3.81 -0.12
N PHE A 9 3.10 -3.47 0.36
CA PHE A 9 2.72 -3.59 1.77
C PHE A 9 2.22 -5.00 2.07
N PHE A 10 2.48 -5.49 3.27
CA PHE A 10 1.92 -6.73 3.79
C PHE A 10 0.99 -6.36 4.95
N VAL A 11 -0.31 -6.34 4.68
CA VAL A 11 -1.35 -5.96 5.64
C VAL A 11 -2.03 -7.19 6.20
N ASP A 12 -2.53 -7.10 7.43
CA ASP A 12 -3.32 -8.15 8.03
C ASP A 12 -4.66 -8.31 7.29
N ALA A 13 -5.04 -9.55 6.98
CA ALA A 13 -6.25 -9.90 6.26
C ALA A 13 -7.51 -9.52 7.05
N ASP A 14 -7.48 -9.64 8.38
CA ASP A 14 -8.59 -9.22 9.23
C ASP A 14 -8.72 -7.70 9.22
N LEU A 15 -7.60 -6.97 9.24
CA LEU A 15 -7.62 -5.49 9.13
C LEU A 15 -8.15 -5.04 7.75
N TYR A 16 -7.77 -5.75 6.68
CA TYR A 16 -8.25 -5.46 5.33
C TYR A 16 -9.73 -5.79 5.18
N ALA A 17 -10.19 -6.92 5.74
CA ALA A 17 -11.58 -7.37 5.70
C ALA A 17 -12.50 -6.54 6.61
N MET A 18 -12.02 -6.07 7.77
CA MET A 18 -12.79 -5.21 8.68
C MET A 18 -13.12 -3.84 8.10
N ASN A 19 -12.28 -3.32 7.19
CA ASN A 19 -12.60 -2.11 6.43
C ASN A 19 -13.50 -2.40 5.21
N GLY A 20 -13.96 -3.64 5.02
CA GLY A 20 -14.85 -4.03 3.93
C GLY A 20 -14.23 -3.90 2.53
N GLY A 21 -12.90 -3.75 2.43
CA GLY A 21 -12.24 -3.35 1.19
C GLY A 21 -12.47 -1.88 0.80
N GLU A 22 -13.22 -1.11 1.60
CA GLU A 22 -13.40 0.33 1.43
C GLU A 22 -12.30 1.08 2.17
N LEU A 23 -11.37 1.66 1.41
CA LEU A 23 -10.46 2.65 1.96
C LEU A 23 -11.25 3.93 2.25
N ALA A 24 -10.87 4.66 3.29
CA ALA A 24 -11.42 5.98 3.58
C ALA A 24 -10.91 7.06 2.61
N ALA A 25 -10.91 6.76 1.30
CA ALA A 25 -10.46 7.62 0.21
C ALA A 25 -11.14 7.19 -1.11
N GLU A 26 -11.53 8.17 -1.93
CA GLU A 26 -12.01 7.92 -3.29
C GLU A 26 -10.83 7.77 -4.26
N GLU A 27 -11.08 7.21 -5.46
CA GLU A 27 -10.05 7.06 -6.51
C GLU A 27 -9.40 8.40 -6.89
N ALA A 28 -10.19 9.50 -6.87
CA ALA A 28 -9.69 10.84 -7.11
C ALA A 28 -8.66 11.28 -6.06
N ASP A 29 -8.92 11.03 -4.78
CA ASP A 29 -7.99 11.34 -3.69
C ASP A 29 -6.68 10.56 -3.84
N LEU A 30 -6.75 9.30 -4.27
CA LEU A 30 -5.58 8.48 -4.55
C LEU A 30 -4.72 9.11 -5.66
N HIS A 31 -5.34 9.48 -6.78
CA HIS A 31 -4.65 10.10 -7.90
C HIS A 31 -4.07 11.48 -7.56
N GLU A 32 -4.81 12.31 -6.82
CA GLU A 32 -4.35 13.62 -6.35
C GLU A 32 -3.16 13.50 -5.39
N ALA A 33 -3.17 12.49 -4.51
CA ALA A 33 -2.03 12.18 -3.66
C ALA A 33 -0.82 11.65 -4.45
N GLY A 34 -1.01 11.24 -5.71
CA GLY A 34 0.01 10.75 -6.61
C GLY A 34 0.13 9.22 -6.65
N VAL A 35 -0.90 8.48 -6.21
CA VAL A 35 -1.04 7.05 -6.48
C VAL A 35 -1.48 6.85 -7.93
N VAL A 36 -0.91 5.86 -8.60
CA VAL A 36 -1.18 5.53 -10.00
C VAL A 36 -1.89 4.19 -10.14
N SER A 37 -1.42 3.16 -9.43
CA SER A 37 -2.11 1.87 -9.40
C SER A 37 -1.98 1.21 -8.03
N VAL A 38 -2.95 0.36 -7.71
CA VAL A 38 -2.92 -0.52 -6.56
C VAL A 38 -3.35 -1.91 -7.03
N ASP A 39 -2.52 -2.90 -6.75
CA ASP A 39 -2.73 -4.27 -7.19
C ASP A 39 -2.56 -5.24 -6.01
N ILE A 40 -3.46 -6.21 -5.88
CA ILE A 40 -3.29 -7.35 -4.97
C ILE A 40 -2.80 -8.52 -5.84
N PRO A 41 -1.51 -8.88 -5.79
CA PRO A 41 -0.99 -9.87 -6.71
C PRO A 41 -1.53 -11.26 -6.35
N THR A 42 -2.31 -11.84 -7.25
CA THR A 42 -2.96 -13.16 -7.12
C THR A 42 -1.99 -14.34 -7.11
N GLY A 43 -0.71 -14.10 -7.45
CA GLY A 43 0.35 -15.10 -7.54
C GLY A 43 1.15 -15.35 -6.26
N TYR A 44 0.94 -14.57 -5.18
CA TYR A 44 1.43 -14.92 -3.85
C TYR A 44 0.52 -16.00 -3.26
N GLY A 45 0.56 -17.18 -3.88
CA GLY A 45 -0.23 -18.33 -3.49
C GLY A 45 0.12 -18.80 -2.08
N ALA A 46 -0.89 -18.83 -1.22
CA ALA A 46 -1.02 -19.65 0.00
C ALA A 46 0.02 -19.55 1.13
N ASP A 47 1.20 -18.94 0.95
CA ASP A 47 2.34 -19.14 1.88
C ASP A 47 2.71 -17.94 2.76
N LEU A 48 1.91 -16.87 2.80
CA LEU A 48 2.16 -15.71 3.69
C LEU A 48 1.26 -15.69 4.95
N GLY A 49 0.41 -16.70 5.15
CA GLY A 49 -0.52 -16.77 6.28
C GLY A 49 -1.64 -15.72 6.21
N GLU A 50 -1.97 -15.09 7.35
CA GLU A 50 -3.02 -14.05 7.54
C GLU A 50 -2.69 -12.70 6.89
N ARG A 51 -1.67 -12.57 6.03
CA ARG A 51 -1.25 -11.28 5.45
C ARG A 51 -1.49 -11.18 3.95
N ILE A 52 -2.10 -10.07 3.53
CA ILE A 52 -2.42 -9.73 2.14
C ILE A 52 -1.32 -8.80 1.58
N PRO A 53 -0.67 -9.17 0.46
CA PRO A 53 0.23 -8.27 -0.25
C PRO A 53 -0.56 -7.24 -1.06
N VAL A 54 -0.29 -5.95 -0.83
CA VAL A 54 -0.88 -4.81 -1.55
C VAL A 54 0.24 -4.01 -2.20
N ARG A 55 0.35 -4.11 -3.51
CA ARG A 55 1.33 -3.37 -4.32
C ARG A 55 0.78 -2.01 -4.70
N VAL A 56 1.58 -0.98 -4.54
CA VAL A 56 1.21 0.41 -4.82
C VAL A 56 2.27 1.04 -5.70
N ASN A 57 1.82 1.57 -6.83
CA ASN A 57 2.64 2.38 -7.74
C ASN A 57 2.25 3.84 -7.62
N GLY A 58 3.22 4.74 -7.54
CA GLY A 58 2.95 6.16 -7.39
C GLY A 58 4.18 7.01 -7.13
N THR A 59 3.95 8.28 -6.84
CA THR A 59 5.00 9.15 -6.32
C THR A 59 5.36 8.74 -4.88
N PRO A 60 6.55 9.11 -4.37
CA PRO A 60 6.88 8.91 -2.96
C PRO A 60 5.87 9.52 -1.98
N GLN A 61 5.16 10.58 -2.38
CA GLN A 61 4.08 11.15 -1.57
C GLN A 61 2.84 10.24 -1.59
N GLY A 62 2.43 9.78 -2.77
CA GLY A 62 1.26 8.91 -2.95
C GLY A 62 1.41 7.58 -2.23
N ILE A 63 2.59 6.98 -2.29
CA ILE A 63 2.85 5.71 -1.59
C ILE A 63 2.80 5.90 -0.07
N ARG A 64 3.36 7.00 0.46
CA ARG A 64 3.23 7.32 1.90
C ARG A 64 1.80 7.61 2.32
N PHE A 65 1.03 8.27 1.47
CA PHE A 65 -0.40 8.50 1.69
C PHE A 65 -1.14 7.17 1.78
N TYR A 66 -0.90 6.27 0.83
CA TYR A 66 -1.53 4.95 0.82
C TYR A 66 -1.13 4.08 2.03
N ALA A 67 0.13 4.14 2.47
CA ALA A 67 0.57 3.46 3.70
C ALA A 67 -0.26 3.87 4.93
N ARG A 68 -0.62 5.17 5.03
CA ARG A 68 -1.47 5.69 6.11
C ARG A 68 -2.91 5.21 5.98
N LEU A 69 -3.45 5.18 4.76
CA LEU A 69 -4.80 4.66 4.50
C LEU A 69 -4.92 3.17 4.86
N LEU A 70 -3.90 2.38 4.55
CA LEU A 70 -3.81 0.97 4.96
C LEU A 70 -3.61 0.77 6.47
N GLY A 71 -3.35 1.84 7.23
CA GLY A 71 -3.08 1.76 8.66
C GLY A 71 -1.81 0.98 9.00
N VAL A 72 -0.81 0.98 8.13
CA VAL A 72 0.47 0.27 8.34
C VAL A 72 1.17 0.85 9.56
N ARG A 73 1.40 0.01 10.57
CA ARG A 73 2.09 0.36 11.83
C ARG A 73 3.36 -0.43 12.07
N ASP A 74 3.65 -1.41 11.23
CA ASP A 74 4.85 -2.26 11.33
C ASP A 74 6.11 -1.41 11.11
N PRO A 75 6.97 -1.22 12.14
CA PRO A 75 8.15 -0.37 12.02
C PRO A 75 9.12 -0.84 10.94
N MET A 76 9.21 -2.15 10.69
CA MET A 76 10.09 -2.71 9.67
C MET A 76 9.60 -2.35 8.26
N GLN A 77 8.29 -2.43 8.02
CA GLN A 77 7.72 -2.01 6.73
C GLN A 77 7.86 -0.50 6.50
N LEU A 78 7.71 0.31 7.55
CA LEU A 78 7.88 1.76 7.46
C LEU A 78 9.34 2.17 7.22
N GLU A 79 10.29 1.49 7.86
CA GLU A 79 11.72 1.71 7.61
C GLU A 79 12.10 1.34 6.17
N GLU A 80 11.66 0.17 5.71
CA GLU A 80 11.88 -0.28 4.32
C GLU A 80 11.20 0.65 3.31
N LEU A 81 10.01 1.16 3.61
CA LEU A 81 9.34 2.16 2.78
C LEU A 81 10.21 3.40 2.62
N GLU A 82 10.70 3.96 3.72
CA GLU A 82 11.56 5.14 3.66
C GLU A 82 12.91 4.86 2.99
N ARG A 83 13.42 3.63 3.03
CA ARG A 83 14.61 3.23 2.28
C ARG A 83 14.37 3.19 0.77
N VAL A 84 13.20 2.70 0.33
CA VAL A 84 12.83 2.59 -1.09
C VAL A 84 12.47 3.94 -1.69
N LEU A 85 11.85 4.83 -0.90
CA LEU A 85 11.36 6.13 -1.37
C LEU A 85 12.37 7.30 -1.31
N ARG A 86 13.62 7.03 -0.92
CA ARG A 86 14.70 8.02 -0.81
C ARG A 86 15.45 8.25 -2.11
#